data_AF-G0LLT3-F1
#
_entry.id   AF-G0LLT3-F1
#
_cell.length_a   1.000
_cell.length_b   1.000
_cell.length_c   1.000
_cell.angle_alpha   90.00
_cell.angle_beta   90.00
_cell.angle_gamma   90.00
#
_symmetry.space_group_name_H-M   'P 1'
#
loop_
_entity.id
_entity.type
_entity.pdbx_description
1 polymer ?
#
loop_
_entity_poly.entity_id
_entity_poly.type
_entity_poly.pdbx_seq_one_letter_code
_entity_poly.pdbx_strand_id
1 'polypeptide(L)'
;MDLPIDLKRCDISLNGDLDPGRNIPVVPKSHEGVLTERELVDHKDQRVKFSSWLLNFGKSPDKDKGYSEYTVYSDAYRMAKFDKWVWIEGDGYRYPPDEVSNVRESWIDTDNAVLRIPKQESSKNVGNWTVSLTERTATAVERWKDEHQLYGRYTNSHLLWLTSQGNPYRSKSLRWLLHQLCDEAGVETGNRSMSWYTIRHSVGTLMTKERDLAVTKSQLRHKAPKTTMKYNQVPVEDHRDALDKMG
;
A
#
# COMPACT_ATOMS: atom_id res chain seq x y z
N MET A 1 -7.88 -19.07 1.37
CA MET A 1 -8.87 -18.58 0.38
C MET A 1 -8.66 -19.34 -0.92
N ASP A 2 -9.70 -19.93 -1.51
CA ASP A 2 -9.55 -20.76 -2.70
C ASP A 2 -9.31 -19.92 -3.97
N LEU A 3 -8.27 -20.26 -4.72
CA LEU A 3 -7.98 -19.71 -6.05
C LEU A 3 -8.76 -20.48 -7.14
N PRO A 4 -9.16 -19.85 -8.25
CA PRO A 4 -8.90 -18.46 -8.63
C PRO A 4 -9.82 -17.43 -7.95
N ILE A 5 -9.32 -16.20 -7.81
CA ILE A 5 -10.12 -15.05 -7.40
C ILE A 5 -10.48 -14.27 -8.66
N ASP A 6 -11.78 -14.08 -8.89
CA ASP A 6 -12.32 -13.40 -10.07
C ASP A 6 -12.93 -12.03 -9.74
N LEU A 7 -12.97 -11.15 -10.73
CA LEU A 7 -13.42 -9.76 -10.57
C LEU A 7 -14.91 -9.66 -10.19
N LYS A 8 -15.74 -10.61 -10.63
CA LYS A 8 -17.16 -10.71 -10.23
C LYS A 8 -17.37 -10.88 -8.72
N ARG A 9 -16.36 -11.41 -8.00
CA ARG A 9 -16.39 -11.58 -6.53
C ARG A 9 -15.92 -10.32 -5.79
N CYS A 10 -15.67 -9.21 -6.48
CA CYS A 10 -15.00 -8.02 -5.95
C CYS A 10 -15.84 -6.72 -6.04
N ASP A 11 -17.18 -6.81 -6.16
CA ASP A 11 -18.13 -5.68 -6.27
C ASP A 11 -17.84 -4.71 -7.45
N ILE A 12 -17.59 -5.24 -8.64
CA ILE A 12 -17.39 -4.42 -9.86
C ILE A 12 -18.46 -4.74 -10.88
N SER A 13 -19.11 -3.71 -11.41
CA SER A 13 -20.10 -3.83 -12.48
C SER A 13 -19.43 -4.23 -13.79
N LEU A 14 -19.91 -5.32 -14.37
CA LEU A 14 -19.56 -5.79 -15.71
C LEU A 14 -20.81 -5.60 -16.59
N ASN A 15 -20.60 -5.13 -17.81
CA ASN A 15 -21.60 -4.95 -18.85
C ASN A 15 -22.05 -6.27 -19.49
N GLY A 16 -21.34 -7.39 -19.21
CA GLY A 16 -21.75 -8.72 -19.67
C GLY A 16 -21.25 -9.08 -21.06
N ASP A 17 -20.17 -8.44 -21.52
CA ASP A 17 -19.56 -8.65 -22.84
C ASP A 17 -18.76 -9.97 -22.93
N LEU A 18 -18.64 -10.72 -21.82
CA LEU A 18 -17.94 -12.00 -21.75
C LEU A 18 -18.87 -13.19 -21.94
N ASP A 19 -18.36 -14.22 -22.63
CA ASP A 19 -19.05 -15.51 -22.77
C ASP A 19 -19.48 -16.07 -21.40
N PRO A 20 -20.65 -16.72 -21.30
CA PRO A 20 -21.10 -17.39 -20.08
C PRO A 20 -20.00 -18.31 -19.52
N GLY A 21 -19.62 -18.09 -18.26
CA GLY A 21 -18.55 -18.86 -17.59
C GLY A 21 -17.15 -18.24 -17.68
N ARG A 22 -16.94 -17.17 -18.46
CA ARG A 22 -15.68 -16.41 -18.43
C ARG A 22 -15.75 -15.27 -17.42
N ASN A 23 -14.71 -15.17 -16.59
CA ASN A 23 -14.53 -14.09 -15.63
C ASN A 23 -13.10 -13.54 -15.73
N ILE A 24 -12.94 -12.24 -15.54
CA ILE A 24 -11.61 -11.61 -15.48
C ILE A 24 -10.88 -12.11 -14.23
N PRO A 25 -9.73 -12.81 -14.37
CA PRO A 25 -8.99 -13.32 -13.23
C PRO A 25 -8.26 -12.18 -12.51
N VAL A 26 -8.56 -12.01 -11.22
CA VAL A 26 -7.82 -11.10 -10.35
C VAL A 26 -6.53 -11.79 -9.91
N VAL A 27 -6.63 -13.01 -9.37
CA VAL A 27 -5.48 -13.85 -9.04
C VAL A 27 -5.72 -15.26 -9.61
N PRO A 28 -4.96 -15.68 -10.63
CA PRO A 28 -5.13 -17.01 -11.21
C PRO A 28 -4.64 -18.13 -10.28
N LYS A 29 -5.18 -19.34 -10.48
CA LYS A 29 -4.72 -20.55 -9.78
C LYS A 29 -3.22 -20.83 -9.94
N SER A 30 -2.58 -20.36 -11.02
CA SER A 30 -1.13 -20.51 -11.21
C SER A 30 -0.27 -19.79 -10.17
N HIS A 31 -0.86 -18.95 -9.32
CA HIS A 31 -0.19 -18.24 -8.22
C HIS A 31 -0.30 -18.97 -6.88
N GLU A 32 -0.95 -20.14 -6.86
CA GLU A 32 -1.03 -21.01 -5.69
C GLU A 32 0.39 -21.37 -5.21
N GLY A 33 0.66 -21.17 -3.92
CA GLY A 33 1.97 -21.39 -3.31
C GLY A 33 3.05 -20.36 -3.66
N VAL A 34 2.79 -19.40 -4.57
CA VAL A 34 3.74 -18.33 -4.92
C VAL A 34 3.66 -17.16 -3.94
N LEU A 35 2.45 -16.88 -3.45
CA LEU A 35 2.16 -15.77 -2.54
C LEU A 35 1.77 -16.29 -1.17
N THR A 36 2.25 -15.64 -0.12
CA THR A 36 1.67 -15.80 1.22
C THR A 36 0.23 -15.24 1.26
N GLU A 37 -0.57 -15.65 2.23
CA GLU A 37 -1.96 -15.17 2.38
C GLU A 37 -2.06 -13.63 2.43
N ARG A 38 -1.05 -12.98 3.00
CA ARG A 38 -0.99 -11.52 3.09
C ARG A 38 -0.63 -10.85 1.76
N GLU A 39 0.36 -11.38 1.05
CA GLU A 39 0.75 -10.89 -0.27
C GLU A 39 -0.39 -11.12 -1.27
N LEU A 40 -1.14 -12.21 -1.11
CA LEU A 40 -2.34 -12.49 -1.88
C LEU A 40 -3.41 -11.41 -1.69
N VAL A 41 -3.64 -10.93 -0.46
CA VAL A 41 -4.61 -9.84 -0.19
C VAL A 41 -4.18 -8.54 -0.86
N ASP A 42 -2.90 -8.18 -0.76
CA ASP A 42 -2.33 -6.97 -1.35
C ASP A 42 -2.36 -7.01 -2.88
N HIS A 43 -1.89 -8.13 -3.46
CA HIS A 43 -1.92 -8.35 -4.90
C HIS A 43 -3.34 -8.35 -5.45
N LYS A 44 -4.29 -8.96 -4.72
CA LYS A 44 -5.72 -8.91 -5.07
C LYS A 44 -6.21 -7.46 -5.16
N ASP A 45 -5.98 -6.65 -4.13
CA ASP A 45 -6.41 -5.25 -4.10
C ASP A 45 -5.84 -4.44 -5.29
N GLN A 46 -4.56 -4.64 -5.61
CA GLN A 46 -3.95 -4.07 -6.81
C GLN A 46 -4.68 -4.50 -8.08
N ARG A 47 -4.81 -5.80 -8.28
CA ARG A 47 -5.31 -6.39 -9.53
C ARG A 47 -6.76 -6.00 -9.78
N VAL A 48 -7.55 -5.88 -8.72
CA VAL A 48 -8.90 -5.31 -8.76
C VAL A 48 -8.85 -3.86 -9.25
N LYS A 49 -8.06 -2.99 -8.63
CA LYS A 49 -7.95 -1.58 -9.02
C LYS A 49 -7.47 -1.39 -10.46
N PHE A 50 -6.46 -2.14 -10.85
CA PHE A 50 -5.89 -2.05 -12.19
C PHE A 50 -6.87 -2.55 -13.25
N SER A 51 -7.54 -3.69 -13.02
CA SER A 51 -8.56 -4.20 -13.94
C SER A 51 -9.74 -3.23 -14.06
N SER A 52 -10.20 -2.65 -12.94
CA SER A 52 -11.22 -1.59 -12.96
C SER A 52 -10.75 -0.38 -13.75
N TRP A 53 -9.50 0.04 -13.61
CA TRP A 53 -8.97 1.17 -14.37
C TRP A 53 -8.93 0.86 -15.87
N LEU A 54 -8.51 -0.35 -16.27
CA LEU A 54 -8.55 -0.75 -17.68
C LEU A 54 -9.97 -0.73 -18.26
N LEU A 55 -10.95 -1.24 -17.50
CA LEU A 55 -12.36 -1.30 -17.91
C LEU A 55 -13.02 0.09 -18.03
N ASN A 56 -12.59 1.06 -17.24
CA ASN A 56 -13.21 2.39 -17.22
C ASN A 56 -12.42 3.44 -18.03
N PHE A 57 -11.09 3.34 -18.08
CA PHE A 57 -10.21 4.42 -18.59
C PHE A 57 -9.10 3.94 -19.53
N GLY A 58 -8.75 2.65 -19.53
CA GLY A 58 -7.49 2.16 -20.10
C GLY A 58 -7.28 2.40 -21.61
N LYS A 59 -8.34 2.55 -22.40
CA LYS A 59 -8.26 2.72 -23.86
C LYS A 59 -8.04 4.17 -24.27
N SER A 60 -8.65 5.11 -23.56
CA SER A 60 -8.43 6.55 -23.75
C SER A 60 -8.69 7.25 -22.42
N PRO A 61 -7.66 7.42 -21.58
CA PRO A 61 -7.81 7.98 -20.25
C PRO A 61 -8.40 9.39 -20.23
N ASP A 62 -8.02 10.25 -21.18
CA ASP A 62 -8.51 11.64 -21.27
C ASP A 62 -9.99 11.74 -21.71
N LYS A 63 -10.58 10.63 -22.13
CA LYS A 63 -11.97 10.56 -22.62
C LYS A 63 -12.82 9.59 -21.79
N ASP A 64 -12.33 9.19 -20.61
CA ASP A 64 -12.97 8.23 -19.71
C ASP A 64 -13.46 6.97 -20.44
N LYS A 65 -12.62 6.43 -21.34
CA LYS A 65 -12.97 5.28 -22.17
C LYS A 65 -12.07 4.09 -21.86
N GLY A 66 -12.67 3.01 -21.39
CA GLY A 66 -11.95 1.76 -21.11
C GLY A 66 -11.88 0.76 -22.28
N TYR A 67 -11.15 -0.31 -22.02
CA TYR A 67 -11.12 -1.50 -22.88
C TYR A 67 -12.36 -2.38 -22.66
N SER A 68 -12.71 -3.18 -23.66
CA SER A 68 -13.77 -4.17 -23.51
C SER A 68 -13.39 -5.22 -22.47
N GLU A 69 -14.38 -5.85 -21.85
CA GLU A 69 -14.16 -6.90 -20.87
C GLU A 69 -13.34 -8.06 -21.43
N TYR A 70 -13.54 -8.40 -22.70
CA TYR A 70 -12.78 -9.43 -23.40
C TYR A 70 -11.28 -9.09 -23.49
N THR A 71 -10.94 -7.84 -23.80
CA THR A 71 -9.54 -7.37 -23.82
C THR A 71 -8.94 -7.45 -22.42
N VAL A 72 -9.64 -6.93 -21.41
CA VAL A 72 -9.16 -6.96 -20.02
C VAL A 72 -9.02 -8.40 -19.51
N TYR A 73 -9.93 -9.31 -19.87
CA TYR A 73 -9.84 -10.73 -19.56
C TYR A 73 -8.57 -11.36 -20.14
N SER A 74 -8.30 -11.13 -21.43
CA SER A 74 -7.11 -11.68 -22.11
C SER A 74 -5.82 -11.15 -21.47
N ASP A 75 -5.77 -9.85 -21.21
CA ASP A 75 -4.58 -9.19 -20.68
C ASP A 75 -4.35 -9.50 -19.20
N ALA A 76 -5.40 -9.72 -18.41
CA ALA A 76 -5.26 -10.10 -16.99
C ALA A 76 -4.47 -11.41 -16.80
N TYR A 77 -4.60 -12.39 -17.71
CA TYR A 77 -3.77 -13.59 -17.67
C TYR A 77 -2.32 -13.32 -18.05
N ARG A 78 -2.07 -12.48 -19.06
CA ARG A 78 -0.71 -12.11 -19.49
C ARG A 78 0.02 -11.37 -18.38
N MET A 79 -0.67 -10.42 -17.75
CA MET A 79 -0.15 -9.68 -16.61
C MET A 79 0.17 -10.57 -15.43
N ALA A 80 -0.72 -11.51 -15.09
CA ALA A 80 -0.44 -12.46 -14.00
C ALA A 80 0.81 -13.30 -14.27
N LYS A 81 1.06 -13.68 -15.52
CA LYS A 81 2.30 -14.38 -15.89
C LYS A 81 3.52 -13.47 -15.69
N PHE A 82 3.42 -12.21 -16.09
CA PHE A 82 4.48 -11.23 -15.89
C PHE A 82 4.76 -10.97 -14.41
N ASP A 83 3.72 -10.71 -13.61
CA ASP A 83 3.81 -10.50 -12.16
C ASP A 83 4.53 -11.69 -11.49
N LYS A 84 4.07 -12.92 -11.77
CA LYS A 84 4.70 -14.16 -11.29
C LYS A 84 6.16 -14.28 -11.74
N TRP A 85 6.47 -13.98 -13.00
CA TRP A 85 7.84 -14.02 -13.51
C TRP A 85 8.74 -13.03 -12.76
N VAL A 86 8.29 -11.78 -12.57
CA VAL A 86 9.04 -10.77 -11.81
C VAL A 86 9.34 -11.23 -10.38
N TRP A 87 8.41 -11.93 -9.72
CA TRP A 87 8.65 -12.41 -8.36
C TRP A 87 9.60 -13.61 -8.30
N ILE A 88 9.55 -14.50 -9.30
CA ILE A 88 10.48 -15.64 -9.39
C ILE A 88 11.90 -15.12 -9.62
N GLU A 89 12.10 -14.28 -10.64
CA GLU A 89 13.41 -13.68 -10.93
C GLU A 89 13.88 -12.73 -9.82
N GLY A 90 12.92 -12.06 -9.17
CA GLY A 90 13.15 -11.10 -8.10
C GLY A 90 13.29 -11.71 -6.71
N ASP A 91 13.26 -13.04 -6.57
CA ASP A 91 13.33 -13.77 -5.29
C ASP A 91 12.33 -13.25 -4.24
N GLY A 92 11.05 -13.21 -4.62
CA GLY A 92 9.92 -12.92 -3.75
C GLY A 92 8.91 -11.91 -4.31
N TYR A 93 7.73 -11.87 -3.69
CA TYR A 93 6.67 -10.92 -4.04
C TYR A 93 7.16 -9.47 -3.93
N ARG A 94 6.96 -8.72 -5.00
CA ARG A 94 7.22 -7.28 -5.06
C ARG A 94 5.98 -6.59 -5.59
N TYR A 95 5.46 -5.71 -4.75
CA TYR A 95 4.45 -4.73 -5.09
C TYR A 95 5.13 -3.37 -5.22
N PRO A 96 4.72 -2.46 -6.12
CA PRO A 96 5.03 -1.06 -5.93
C PRO A 96 4.14 -0.53 -4.80
N PRO A 97 4.75 -0.25 -3.63
CA PRO A 97 4.59 1.06 -3.05
C PRO A 97 5.99 1.56 -2.73
N ASP A 98 6.45 2.36 -3.65
CA ASP A 98 7.64 3.17 -3.63
C ASP A 98 7.59 4.31 -2.58
N GLU A 99 6.57 4.33 -1.71
CA GLU A 99 6.33 5.39 -0.72
C GLU A 99 7.46 5.52 0.30
N VAL A 100 8.22 4.47 0.61
CA VAL A 100 9.43 4.55 1.47
C VAL A 100 10.70 4.65 0.63
N SER A 101 10.81 3.91 -0.47
CA SER A 101 12.01 3.89 -1.31
C SER A 101 12.27 5.21 -2.04
N ASN A 102 11.21 5.97 -2.33
CA ASN A 102 11.28 7.21 -3.11
C ASN A 102 11.14 8.47 -2.25
N VAL A 103 11.08 8.35 -0.91
CA VAL A 103 11.01 9.54 -0.05
C VAL A 103 12.22 10.39 -0.29
N ARG A 104 11.97 11.64 -0.72
CA ARG A 104 13.02 12.63 -0.84
C ARG A 104 13.20 13.38 0.47
N GLU A 105 14.43 13.80 0.74
CA GLU A 105 14.71 14.63 1.91
C GLU A 105 13.88 15.92 1.92
N SER A 106 13.67 16.51 0.74
CA SER A 106 12.90 17.75 0.54
C SER A 106 11.41 17.61 0.83
N TRP A 107 10.89 16.39 0.92
CA TRP A 107 9.48 16.17 1.26
C TRP A 107 9.19 16.34 2.74
N ILE A 108 10.20 16.21 3.62
CA ILE A 108 10.00 16.29 5.06
C ILE A 108 10.47 17.64 5.59
N ASP A 109 9.49 18.42 5.99
CA ASP A 109 9.60 19.71 6.65
C ASP A 109 9.54 19.45 8.16
N THR A 110 10.72 19.27 8.75
CA THR A 110 10.91 18.92 10.16
C THR A 110 10.49 20.07 11.07
N ASP A 111 10.71 21.31 10.64
CA ASP A 111 10.37 22.52 11.41
C ASP A 111 8.86 22.65 11.64
N ASN A 112 8.06 22.26 10.65
CA ASN A 112 6.60 22.30 10.74
C ASN A 112 5.98 20.92 11.03
N ALA A 113 6.80 19.90 11.31
CA ALA A 113 6.38 18.51 11.51
C ALA A 113 5.40 18.00 10.44
N VAL A 114 5.71 18.22 9.16
CA VAL A 114 4.85 17.79 8.04
C VAL A 114 5.61 17.11 6.91
N LEU A 115 4.98 16.09 6.34
CA LEU A 115 5.38 15.44 5.09
C LEU A 115 4.58 16.05 3.93
N ARG A 116 5.29 16.63 2.96
CA ARG A 116 4.75 17.28 1.76
C ARG A 116 5.18 16.50 0.51
N ILE A 117 4.23 15.82 -0.13
CA ILE A 117 4.48 15.07 -1.38
C ILE A 117 3.84 15.82 -2.54
N PRO A 118 4.65 16.37 -3.48
CA PRO A 118 4.14 17.03 -4.67
C PRO A 118 3.28 16.09 -5.52
N LYS A 119 2.29 16.64 -6.22
CA LYS A 119 1.41 15.86 -7.10
C LYS A 119 2.19 15.01 -8.11
N GLN A 120 3.20 15.60 -8.77
CA GLN A 120 3.99 14.94 -9.82
C GLN A 120 4.83 13.78 -9.30
N GLU A 121 5.16 13.78 -8.01
CA GLU A 121 6.02 12.76 -7.38
C GLU A 121 5.22 11.79 -6.50
N SER A 122 3.90 11.97 -6.44
CA SER A 122 3.00 11.10 -5.70
C SER A 122 2.64 9.89 -6.53
N SER A 123 2.92 8.68 -6.02
CA SER A 123 2.45 7.41 -6.59
C SER A 123 0.92 7.32 -6.76
N LYS A 124 0.17 8.26 -6.16
CA LYS A 124 -1.30 8.34 -6.25
C LYS A 124 -1.80 9.41 -7.21
N ASN A 125 -0.96 10.33 -7.71
CA ASN A 125 -1.22 11.32 -8.78
C ASN A 125 -2.53 12.16 -8.72
N VAL A 126 -3.25 12.19 -7.59
CA VAL A 126 -4.54 12.93 -7.48
C VAL A 126 -4.35 14.40 -7.07
N GLY A 127 -3.29 14.72 -6.32
CA GLY A 127 -3.05 16.06 -5.78
C GLY A 127 -1.78 16.12 -4.93
N ASN A 128 -1.46 17.32 -4.42
CA ASN A 128 -0.44 17.51 -3.40
C ASN A 128 -0.92 16.88 -2.09
N TRP A 129 -0.04 16.16 -1.40
CA TRP A 129 -0.35 15.56 -0.11
C TRP A 129 0.42 16.28 0.98
N THR A 130 -0.29 16.67 2.03
CA THR A 130 0.30 17.16 3.27
C THR A 130 -0.19 16.27 4.40
N VAL A 131 0.74 15.70 5.14
CA VAL A 131 0.47 14.75 6.23
C VAL A 131 1.22 15.23 7.46
N SER A 132 0.51 15.37 8.57
CA SER A 132 1.12 15.76 9.85
C SER A 132 1.96 14.61 10.41
N LEU A 133 3.12 14.97 10.95
CA LEU A 133 4.00 14.11 11.73
C LEU A 133 3.83 14.45 13.21
N THR A 134 4.20 13.52 14.07
CA THR A 134 4.39 13.87 15.48
C THR A 134 5.70 14.61 15.65
N GLU A 135 5.80 15.49 16.65
CA GLU A 135 7.06 16.17 17.01
C GLU A 135 8.20 15.16 17.19
N ARG A 136 7.92 14.05 17.89
CA ARG A 136 8.89 12.95 18.08
C ARG A 136 9.39 12.39 16.74
N THR A 137 8.51 12.23 15.76
CA THR A 137 8.89 11.77 14.42
C THR A 137 9.71 12.83 13.68
N ALA A 138 9.31 14.10 13.75
CA ALA A 138 10.03 15.20 13.12
C ALA A 138 11.48 15.31 13.67
N THR A 139 11.65 15.30 14.98
CA THR A 139 12.97 15.30 15.63
C THR A 139 13.81 14.08 15.25
N ALA A 140 13.21 12.88 15.17
CA ALA A 140 13.94 11.69 14.76
C ALA A 140 14.44 11.78 13.30
N VAL A 141 13.62 12.35 12.42
CA VAL A 141 13.99 12.57 11.02
C VAL A 141 15.04 13.66 10.89
N GLU A 142 14.93 14.75 11.66
CA GLU A 142 15.92 15.83 11.69
C GLU A 142 17.32 15.29 12.05
N ARG A 143 17.42 14.55 13.15
CA ARG A 143 18.68 13.89 13.55
C ARG A 143 19.22 12.98 12.46
N TRP A 144 18.34 12.23 11.80
CA TRP A 144 18.75 11.39 10.68
C TRP A 144 19.25 12.21 9.49
N LYS A 145 18.63 13.35 9.15
CA LYS A 145 19.09 14.23 8.07
C LYS A 145 20.47 14.81 8.38
N ASP A 146 20.73 15.18 9.63
CA ASP A 146 22.05 15.66 10.07
C ASP A 146 23.11 14.57 9.93
N GLU A 147 22.80 13.34 10.38
CA GLU A 147 23.70 12.19 10.24
C GLU A 147 23.91 11.81 8.77
N HIS A 148 22.86 11.88 7.95
CA HIS A 148 22.87 11.56 6.53
C HIS A 148 23.90 12.41 5.76
N GLN A 149 24.06 13.68 6.13
CA GLN A 149 25.03 14.60 5.53
C GLN A 149 26.49 14.21 5.81
N LEU A 150 26.75 13.46 6.89
CA LEU A 150 28.10 13.03 7.26
C LEU A 150 28.62 11.89 6.37
N TYR A 151 27.72 11.18 5.70
CA TYR A 151 28.07 10.05 4.85
C TYR A 151 28.28 10.49 3.41
N GLY A 152 29.55 10.61 2.98
CA GLY A 152 29.90 10.97 1.59
C GLY A 152 29.28 10.07 0.51
N ARG A 153 28.90 8.85 0.87
CA ARG A 153 28.21 7.91 -0.03
C ARG A 153 26.75 8.29 -0.32
N TYR A 154 26.16 9.20 0.45
CA TYR A 154 24.79 9.66 0.28
C TYR A 154 24.70 11.03 -0.43
N THR A 155 25.81 11.74 -0.60
CA THR A 155 25.88 13.13 -1.09
C THR A 155 25.18 13.36 -2.44
N ASN A 156 25.16 12.37 -3.33
CA ASN A 156 24.52 12.48 -4.66
C ASN A 156 23.09 11.93 -4.70
N SER A 157 22.53 11.55 -3.56
CA SER A 157 21.16 11.03 -3.46
C SER A 157 20.24 12.10 -2.91
N HIS A 158 19.09 12.30 -3.58
CA HIS A 158 18.00 13.10 -3.03
C HIS A 158 17.05 12.28 -2.14
N LEU A 159 17.30 10.98 -2.01
CA LEU A 159 16.47 10.04 -1.26
C LEU A 159 16.91 9.99 0.20
N LEU A 160 15.94 9.99 1.11
CA LEU A 160 16.16 10.03 2.56
C LEU A 160 16.47 8.64 3.15
N TRP A 161 15.83 7.60 2.62
CA TRP A 161 15.90 6.25 3.19
C TRP A 161 16.82 5.36 2.36
N LEU A 162 18.10 5.37 2.73
CA LEU A 162 19.15 4.57 2.12
C LEU A 162 19.66 3.49 3.07
N THR A 163 19.99 2.34 2.51
CA THR A 163 20.77 1.29 3.17
C THR A 163 22.19 1.77 3.45
N SER A 164 22.92 1.07 4.32
CA SER A 164 24.33 1.36 4.60
C SER A 164 25.24 1.33 3.35
N GLN A 165 24.80 0.71 2.26
CA GLN A 165 25.50 0.67 0.97
C GLN A 165 25.12 1.82 0.03
N GLY A 166 24.23 2.73 0.45
CA GLY A 166 23.73 3.85 -0.39
C GLY A 166 22.60 3.47 -1.34
N ASN A 167 22.09 2.23 -1.28
CA ASN A 167 20.96 1.82 -2.10
C ASN A 167 19.63 2.16 -1.42
N PRO A 168 18.58 2.57 -2.15
CA PRO A 168 17.27 2.80 -1.57
C PRO A 168 16.70 1.53 -0.93
N TYR A 169 16.05 1.70 0.20
CA TYR A 169 15.32 0.62 0.85
C TYR A 169 14.19 0.10 -0.06
N ARG A 170 14.16 -1.22 -0.34
CA ARG A 170 13.10 -1.92 -1.07
C ARG A 170 12.35 -2.89 -0.15
N SER A 171 11.26 -3.50 -0.63
CA SER A 171 10.42 -4.41 0.15
C SER A 171 11.20 -5.48 0.92
N LYS A 172 12.18 -6.13 0.28
CA LYS A 172 13.03 -7.17 0.90
C LYS A 172 13.91 -6.60 2.03
N SER A 173 14.64 -5.50 1.78
CA SER A 173 15.51 -4.88 2.79
C SER A 173 14.72 -4.26 3.94
N LEU A 174 13.55 -3.70 3.65
CA LEU A 174 12.63 -3.17 4.65
C LEU A 174 12.07 -4.28 5.53
N ARG A 175 11.64 -5.39 4.94
CA ARG A 175 11.19 -6.56 5.70
C ARG A 175 12.29 -7.06 6.62
N TRP A 176 13.52 -7.20 6.11
CA TRP A 176 14.66 -7.64 6.90
C TRP A 176 14.91 -6.70 8.10
N LEU A 177 14.96 -5.39 7.86
CA LEU A 177 15.09 -4.39 8.94
C LEU A 177 13.99 -4.52 9.99
N LEU A 178 12.74 -4.68 9.57
CA LEU A 178 11.61 -4.81 10.50
C LEU A 178 11.74 -6.05 11.40
N HIS A 179 12.15 -7.19 10.85
CA HIS A 179 12.36 -8.39 11.66
C HIS A 179 13.49 -8.19 12.67
N GLN A 180 14.61 -7.57 12.27
CA GLN A 180 15.71 -7.25 13.19
C GLN A 180 15.25 -6.34 14.34
N LEU A 181 14.46 -5.31 14.05
CA LEU A 181 13.89 -4.43 15.08
C LEU A 181 12.92 -5.18 16.01
N CYS A 182 12.12 -6.11 15.48
CA CYS A 182 11.25 -6.95 16.30
C CYS A 182 12.04 -7.89 17.20
N ASP A 183 13.10 -8.52 16.69
CA ASP A 183 13.96 -9.41 17.44
C ASP A 183 14.65 -8.65 18.59
N GLU A 184 15.18 -7.46 18.32
CA GLU A 184 15.80 -6.58 19.33
C GLU A 184 14.79 -6.09 20.37
N ALA A 185 13.55 -5.81 19.97
CA ALA A 185 12.47 -5.40 20.87
C ALA A 185 11.80 -6.57 21.62
N GLY A 186 12.23 -7.82 21.40
CA GLY A 186 11.61 -9.00 22.00
C GLY A 186 10.18 -9.27 21.53
N VAL A 187 9.81 -8.80 20.34
CA VAL A 187 8.48 -8.98 19.74
C VAL A 187 8.45 -10.26 18.92
N GLU A 188 7.69 -11.25 19.36
CA GLU A 188 7.54 -12.53 18.65
C GLU A 188 6.90 -12.34 17.27
N THR A 189 7.60 -12.81 16.22
CA THR A 189 7.15 -12.74 14.83
C THR A 189 6.70 -14.09 14.24
N GLY A 190 6.79 -15.18 15.01
CA GLY A 190 6.57 -16.56 14.51
C GLY A 190 5.15 -16.88 14.02
N ASN A 191 4.12 -16.31 14.66
CA ASN A 191 2.71 -16.56 14.32
C ASN A 191 2.02 -15.39 13.59
N ARG A 192 2.75 -14.29 13.31
CA ARG A 192 2.22 -13.10 12.64
C ARG A 192 3.20 -12.66 11.56
N SER A 193 2.76 -12.60 10.30
CA SER A 193 3.60 -12.04 9.23
C SER A 193 3.80 -10.53 9.43
N MET A 194 4.82 -10.16 10.20
CA MET A 194 5.19 -8.78 10.44
C MET A 194 5.68 -8.15 9.13
N SER A 195 5.03 -7.06 8.75
CA SER A 195 5.40 -6.25 7.59
C SER A 195 5.11 -4.78 7.88
N TRP A 196 5.68 -3.88 7.07
CA TRP A 196 5.42 -2.45 7.16
C TRP A 196 3.94 -2.08 7.00
N TYR A 197 3.17 -2.90 6.28
CA TYR A 197 1.73 -2.72 6.18
C TYR A 197 1.01 -2.98 7.52
N THR A 198 1.58 -3.79 8.43
CA THR A 198 1.01 -4.01 9.76
C THR A 198 1.05 -2.72 10.57
N ILE A 199 2.16 -1.99 10.48
CA ILE A 199 2.33 -0.69 11.11
C ILE A 199 1.29 0.29 10.55
N ARG A 200 1.16 0.38 9.22
CA ARG A 200 0.15 1.23 8.57
C ARG A 200 -1.28 0.88 9.01
N HIS A 201 -1.59 -0.41 9.10
CA HIS A 201 -2.90 -0.87 9.51
C HIS A 201 -3.19 -0.52 10.97
N SER A 202 -2.23 -0.76 11.87
CA SER A 202 -2.34 -0.40 13.29
C SER A 202 -2.57 1.10 13.47
N VAL A 203 -1.80 1.94 12.79
CA VAL A 203 -2.00 3.41 12.81
C VAL A 203 -3.39 3.78 12.31
N GLY A 204 -3.86 3.18 11.21
CA GLY A 204 -5.20 3.41 10.68
C GLY A 204 -6.32 3.06 11.67
N THR A 205 -6.20 1.90 12.33
CA THR A 205 -7.14 1.46 13.37
C THR A 205 -7.14 2.38 14.58
N LEU A 206 -5.96 2.71 15.12
CA LEU A 206 -5.84 3.60 16.30
C LEU A 206 -6.37 5.00 15.99
N MET A 207 -6.02 5.57 14.84
CA MET A 207 -6.53 6.89 14.44
C MET A 207 -8.04 6.91 14.22
N THR A 208 -8.63 5.83 13.69
CA THR A 208 -10.10 5.73 13.54
C THR A 208 -10.79 5.58 14.90
N LYS A 209 -10.10 5.02 15.90
CA LYS A 209 -10.63 4.94 17.27
C LYS A 209 -10.55 6.29 17.99
N GLU A 210 -9.47 7.05 17.77
CA GLU A 210 -9.24 8.35 18.45
C GLU A 210 -9.85 9.56 17.73
N ARG A 211 -10.08 9.46 16.41
CA ARG A 211 -10.53 10.53 15.51
C ARG A 211 -11.50 9.95 14.49
N ASP A 212 -12.07 10.81 13.65
CA ASP A 212 -13.01 10.37 12.63
C ASP A 212 -12.34 9.68 11.41
N LEU A 213 -13.18 9.07 10.59
CA LEU A 213 -12.79 8.39 9.34
C LEU A 213 -12.20 9.35 8.30
N ALA A 214 -12.54 10.65 8.33
CA ALA A 214 -12.06 11.63 7.37
C ALA A 214 -10.58 11.99 7.64
N VAL A 215 -10.23 12.21 8.91
CA VAL A 215 -8.86 12.43 9.37
C VAL A 215 -7.98 11.22 9.05
N THR A 216 -8.47 10.01 9.36
CA THR A 216 -7.74 8.77 9.04
C THR A 216 -7.55 8.59 7.53
N LYS A 217 -8.57 8.88 6.72
CA LYS A 217 -8.49 8.84 5.25
C LYS A 217 -7.40 9.79 4.73
N SER A 218 -7.33 11.00 5.29
CA SER A 218 -6.33 12.01 4.92
C SER A 218 -4.92 11.52 5.28
N GLN A 219 -4.70 11.09 6.53
CA GLN A 219 -3.40 10.61 7.00
C GLN A 219 -2.89 9.41 6.20
N LEU A 220 -3.76 8.44 5.93
CA LEU A 220 -3.41 7.24 5.15
C LEU A 220 -3.43 7.49 3.64
N ARG A 221 -3.71 8.72 3.19
CA ARG A 221 -3.73 9.11 1.78
C ARG A 221 -4.62 8.17 0.95
N HIS A 222 -5.81 7.86 1.46
CA HIS A 222 -6.80 7.00 0.81
C HIS A 222 -7.67 7.83 -0.14
N LYS A 223 -7.81 7.39 -1.41
CA LYS A 223 -8.64 8.10 -2.41
C LYS A 223 -10.13 8.00 -2.06
N ALA A 224 -10.60 6.77 -1.81
CA ALA A 224 -12.01 6.49 -1.54
C ALA A 224 -12.27 6.29 -0.04
N PRO A 225 -13.36 6.84 0.52
CA PRO A 225 -13.77 6.59 1.90
C PRO A 225 -13.95 5.10 2.23
N LYS A 226 -14.44 4.30 1.26
CA LYS A 226 -14.62 2.83 1.38
C LYS A 226 -13.33 2.12 1.81
N THR A 227 -12.16 2.61 1.39
CA THR A 227 -10.86 2.03 1.76
C THR A 227 -10.47 2.29 3.21
N THR A 228 -11.01 3.34 3.84
CA THR A 228 -10.80 3.66 5.26
C THR A 228 -11.86 2.98 6.16
N MET A 229 -13.04 2.66 5.63
CA MET A 229 -14.10 1.98 6.40
C MET A 229 -13.67 0.62 6.98
N LYS A 230 -12.67 -0.04 6.39
CA LYS A 230 -12.10 -1.30 6.94
C LYS A 230 -11.52 -1.15 8.35
N TYR A 231 -11.18 0.08 8.78
CA TYR A 231 -10.67 0.36 10.11
C TYR A 231 -11.77 0.64 11.14
N ASN A 232 -13.01 0.81 10.71
CA ASN A 232 -14.16 1.10 11.58
C ASN A 232 -14.78 -0.16 12.22
N GLN A 233 -14.03 -1.26 12.28
CA GLN A 233 -14.50 -2.46 12.99
C GLN A 233 -14.33 -2.22 14.49
N VAL A 234 -15.27 -1.48 15.06
CA VAL A 234 -15.39 -1.25 16.49
C VAL A 234 -15.94 -2.54 17.12
N PRO A 235 -15.22 -3.19 18.06
CA PRO A 235 -15.77 -4.31 18.81
C PRO A 235 -17.08 -3.92 19.50
N VAL A 236 -18.04 -4.85 19.62
CA VAL A 236 -19.34 -4.59 20.28
C VAL A 236 -19.18 -4.03 21.71
N GLU A 237 -18.07 -4.34 22.36
CA GLU A 237 -17.74 -3.86 23.70
C GLU A 237 -17.41 -2.35 23.73
N ASP A 238 -16.66 -1.85 22.74
CA ASP A 238 -16.37 -0.42 22.57
C ASP A 238 -17.66 0.38 22.23
N HIS A 239 -18.67 -0.25 21.62
CA HIS A 239 -19.98 0.37 21.40
C HIS A 239 -20.76 0.59 22.71
N ARG A 240 -20.61 -0.32 23.67
CA ARG A 240 -21.29 -0.25 24.97
C ARG A 240 -20.71 0.84 25.84
N ASP A 241 -19.38 0.93 25.89
CA ASP A 241 -18.65 2.02 26.57
C ASP A 241 -18.96 3.41 25.98
N ALA A 242 -19.18 3.49 24.66
CA ALA A 242 -19.57 4.74 24.01
C ALA A 242 -21.00 5.16 24.37
N LEU A 243 -21.93 4.20 24.48
CA LEU A 243 -23.31 4.46 24.90
C LEU A 243 -23.39 4.82 26.39
N ASP A 244 -22.62 4.15 27.24
CA ASP A 244 -22.56 4.43 28.69
C ASP A 244 -21.94 5.80 29.01
N LYS A 245 -21.13 6.37 28.10
CA LYS A 245 -20.64 7.76 28.20
C LYS A 245 -21.63 8.81 27.70
N MET A 246 -22.68 8.41 26.97
CA MET A 246 -23.71 9.31 26.43
C MET A 246 -24.98 9.37 27.29
N GLY A 247 -25.20 8.37 28.15
CA GLY A 247 -26.24 8.36 29.18
C GLY A 247 -25.75 8.94 30.49
#